data_AF-A0A968HMQ7-F1
#
_entry.id   AF-A0A968HMQ7-F1
#
_cell.length_a   1.000
_cell.length_b   1.000
_cell.length_c   1.000
_cell.angle_alpha   90.00
_cell.angle_beta   90.00
_cell.angle_gamma   90.00
#
_symmetry.space_group_name_H-M   'P 1'
#
loop_
_entity.id
_entity.type
_entity.pdbx_description
1 polymer ?
#
loop_
_entity_poly.entity_id
_entity_poly.type
_entity_poly.pdbx_seq_one_letter_code
_entity_poly.pdbx_strand_id
1 'polypeptide(L)' 'PDDLSFYHYQGSLTTPPCSESVNWVVMKHPIQASSPQIETFKSYFHTNARPLQALHDRAVQFSQ' A
#
# COMPACT_ATOMS: atom_id res chain seq x y z
N PRO A 1 13.23 4.71 -0.04
CA PRO A 1 13.65 5.41 1.19
C PRO A 1 15.00 4.86 1.65
N ASP A 2 15.79 5.66 2.37
CA ASP A 2 17.11 5.21 2.85
C ASP A 2 16.97 4.16 3.97
N ASP A 3 15.86 4.21 4.71
CA ASP A 3 15.41 3.18 5.63
C ASP A 3 14.47 2.20 4.92
N LEU A 4 14.83 0.92 4.94
CA LEU A 4 14.09 -0.15 4.28
C LEU A 4 13.18 -0.93 5.23
N SER A 5 13.04 -0.52 6.49
CA SER A 5 12.12 -1.18 7.42
C SER A 5 10.69 -1.17 6.89
N PHE A 6 9.98 -2.29 7.06
CA PHE A 6 8.71 -2.55 6.39
C PHE A 6 7.75 -3.39 7.23
N TYR A 7 6.48 -3.26 6.92
CA TYR A 7 5.44 -4.18 7.36
C TYR A 7 5.16 -5.20 6.25
N HIS A 8 4.88 -6.44 6.60
CA HIS A 8 4.47 -7.45 5.63
C HIS A 8 3.36 -8.36 6.13
N TYR A 9 2.55 -8.83 5.19
CA TYR A 9 1.40 -9.71 5.44
C TYR A 9 0.94 -10.40 4.15
N GLN A 10 0.30 -11.56 4.30
CA GLN A 10 -0.38 -12.23 3.18
C GLN A 10 -1.70 -11.53 2.88
N GLY A 11 -1.92 -11.17 1.62
CA GLY A 11 -3.10 -10.45 1.18
C GLY A 11 -3.42 -10.71 -0.28
N SER A 12 -4.12 -9.77 -0.89
CA SER A 12 -4.61 -9.90 -2.26
C SER A 12 -4.29 -8.69 -3.12
N LEU A 13 -4.55 -8.84 -4.41
CA LEU A 13 -4.60 -7.70 -5.32
C LEU A 13 -5.68 -6.70 -4.85
N THR A 14 -5.37 -5.41 -4.95
CA THR A 14 -6.33 -4.32 -4.66
C THR A 14 -7.28 -4.04 -5.83
N THR A 15 -7.09 -4.74 -6.95
CA THR A 15 -7.93 -4.68 -8.15
C THR A 15 -8.44 -6.07 -8.52
N PRO A 16 -9.56 -6.20 -9.26
CA PRO A 16 -10.02 -7.48 -9.80
C PRO A 16 -8.88 -8.21 -10.54
N PRO A 17 -8.77 -9.54 -10.40
CA PRO A 17 -9.71 -10.46 -9.74
C PRO A 17 -9.56 -10.59 -8.20
N CYS A 18 -8.79 -9.72 -7.55
CA CYS A 18 -8.59 -9.75 -6.09
C CYS A 18 -7.96 -11.06 -5.57
N SER A 19 -7.14 -11.73 -6.38
CA SER A 19 -6.48 -12.99 -6.02
C SER A 19 -5.61 -12.84 -4.76
N GLU A 20 -5.67 -13.83 -3.87
CA GLU A 20 -5.02 -13.83 -2.53
C GLU A 20 -3.59 -14.37 -2.51
N SER A 21 -2.91 -14.38 -3.66
CA SER A 21 -1.56 -14.92 -3.81
C SER A 21 -0.45 -13.86 -3.60
N VAL A 22 -0.72 -12.81 -2.82
CA VAL A 22 0.16 -11.64 -2.70
C VAL A 22 0.79 -11.58 -1.31
N ASN A 23 2.13 -11.59 -1.27
CA ASN A 23 2.88 -11.16 -0.09
C ASN A 23 3.09 -9.65 -0.16
N TRP A 24 2.37 -8.88 0.66
CA TRP A 24 2.52 -7.43 0.70
C TRP A 24 3.75 -7.03 1.49
N VAL A 25 4.50 -6.08 0.96
CA VAL A 25 5.58 -5.37 1.65
C VAL A 25 5.25 -3.88 1.59
N VAL A 26 5.03 -3.28 2.76
CA VAL A 26 4.67 -1.86 2.91
C VAL A 26 5.78 -1.17 3.67
N MET A 27 6.56 -0.33 2.98
CA MET A 27 7.65 0.42 3.59
C MET A 27 7.13 1.31 4.73
N LYS A 28 7.81 1.31 5.87
CA LYS A 28 7.48 2.15 7.03
C LYS A 28 7.74 3.62 6.73
N HIS A 29 8.80 3.91 5.98
CA HIS A 29 9.22 5.27 5.66
C HIS A 29 8.68 5.70 4.30
N PRO A 30 7.80 6.72 4.22
CA PRO A 30 7.34 7.23 2.94
C PRO A 30 8.45 7.99 2.22
N ILE A 31 8.40 7.99 0.89
CA ILE A 31 9.15 8.95 0.08
C ILE A 31 8.33 10.24 -0.07
N GLN A 32 9.02 11.35 -0.34
CA GLN A 32 8.37 12.64 -0.52
C GLN A 32 8.08 12.91 -2.00
N ALA A 33 6.97 13.61 -2.24
CA ALA A 33 6.65 14.26 -3.49
C ALA A 33 6.18 15.68 -3.16
N SER A 34 6.44 16.64 -4.05
CA SER A 34 6.01 18.03 -3.85
C SER A 34 4.48 18.16 -3.98
N SER A 35 3.89 19.18 -3.35
CA SER A 35 2.45 19.43 -3.45
C SER A 35 1.95 19.53 -4.89
N PRO A 36 2.63 20.27 -5.81
CA PRO A 36 2.21 20.32 -7.22
C PRO A 36 2.22 18.96 -7.92
N GLN A 37 3.16 18.07 -7.60
CA GLN A 37 3.19 16.72 -8.14
C GLN A 37 1.98 15.89 -7.68
N ILE A 38 1.65 15.98 -6.38
CA ILE A 38 0.50 15.26 -5.80
C ILE A 38 -0.82 15.77 -6.37
N GLU A 39 -0.97 17.08 -6.52
CA GLU A 39 -2.16 17.71 -7.12
C GLU A 39 -2.32 17.33 -8.59
N THR A 40 -1.23 17.35 -9.36
CA THR A 40 -1.22 16.91 -10.76
C THR A 40 -1.65 15.44 -10.86
N PHE A 41 -1.11 14.56 -10.01
CA PHE A 41 -1.51 13.14 -9.99
C PHE A 41 -3.00 12.96 -9.69
N LYS A 42 -3.53 13.68 -8.68
CA LYS A 42 -4.96 13.66 -8.33
C LYS A 42 -5.87 14.21 -9.44
N SER A 43 -5.35 15.08 -10.31
CA SER A 43 -6.12 15.61 -11.44
C SER A 43 -6.32 14.57 -12.56
N TYR A 44 -5.37 13.65 -12.75
CA TYR A 44 -5.46 12.58 -13.74
C TYR A 44 -6.22 11.37 -13.23
N PHE A 45 -6.08 11.05 -11.94
CA PHE A 45 -6.70 9.87 -11.34
C PHE A 45 -7.67 10.29 -10.24
N HIS A 46 -8.95 10.00 -10.44
CA HIS A 46 -9.96 10.10 -9.39
C HIS A 46 -9.70 9.08 -8.27
N THR A 47 -10.59 9.03 -7.26
CA THR A 47 -10.52 8.05 -6.17
C THR A 47 -10.51 6.61 -6.70
N ASN A 48 -9.32 6.03 -6.78
CA ASN A 48 -9.07 4.67 -7.28
C ASN A 48 -8.50 3.75 -6.19
N ALA A 49 -8.41 4.23 -4.95
CA ALA A 49 -8.02 3.41 -3.81
C ALA A 49 -9.20 2.55 -3.36
N ARG A 50 -9.00 1.22 -3.34
CA ARG A 50 -9.95 0.27 -2.75
C ARG A 50 -10.10 0.57 -1.24
N PRO A 51 -11.33 0.54 -0.68
CA PRO A 51 -11.53 0.71 0.77
C PRO A 51 -10.74 -0.33 1.59
N LEU A 52 -10.45 0.00 2.86
CA LEU A 52 -9.84 -0.94 3.79
C LEU A 52 -10.69 -2.22 3.89
N GLN A 53 -10.01 -3.36 3.98
CA GLN A 53 -10.63 -4.67 4.13
C GLN A 53 -10.39 -5.17 5.55
N ALA A 54 -11.27 -6.05 6.05
CA ALA A 54 -11.15 -6.61 7.38
C ALA A 54 -9.81 -7.37 7.54
N LEU A 55 -9.18 -7.24 8.70
CA LEU A 55 -7.92 -7.91 8.98
C LEU A 55 -8.10 -9.43 9.12
N HIS A 56 -9.24 -9.85 9.67
CA HIS A 56 -9.47 -11.23 10.13
C HIS A 56 -8.32 -11.69 11.04
N ASP A 57 -7.88 -12.94 10.92
CA ASP A 57 -6.85 -13.52 11.79
C ASP A 57 -5.42 -13.30 11.27
N ARG A 58 -5.24 -12.42 10.27
CA ARG A 58 -3.93 -12.17 9.66
C ARG A 58 -3.06 -11.33 10.59
N ALA A 59 -1.84 -11.79 10.83
CA ALA A 59 -0.82 -11.00 11.51
C ALA A 59 -0.10 -10.08 10.52
N VAL A 60 0.10 -8.82 10.93
CA VAL A 60 1.00 -7.88 10.24
C VAL A 60 2.34 -7.91 10.97
N GLN A 61 3.39 -8.28 10.26
CA GLN A 61 4.73 -8.43 10.82
C GLN A 61 5.58 -7.22 10.46
N PHE A 62 6.41 -6.76 11.41
CA PHE A 62 7.36 -5.68 11.19
C PHE A 62 8.78 -6.26 11.03
N SER A 63 9.49 -5.80 10.02
CA SER A 63 10.89 -6.10 9.76
C SER A 63 11.67 -4.79 9.75
N GLN A 64 12.78 -4.75 10.49
CA GLN A 64 13.69 -3.62 10.50
C GLN A 64 14.68 -3.71 9.34
#